data_AF-A0A3D0M2Q2-F1
#
_entry.id   AF-A0A3D0M2Q2-F1
#
_cell.length_a   1.000
_cell.length_b   1.000
_cell.length_c   1.000
_cell.angle_alpha   90.00
_cell.angle_beta   90.00
_cell.angle_gamma   90.00
#
_symmetry.space_group_name_H-M   'P 1'
#
loop_
_entity.id
_entity.type
_entity.pdbx_description
1 polymer ?
#
loop_
_entity_poly.entity_id
_entity_poly.type
_entity_poly.pdbx_seq_one_letter_code
_entity_poly.pdbx_strand_id
1 'polypeptide(L)'
;SATEELIREQKAIISEVTPLIAQSDAIATGVCKYNNLLEQEKSLITENAMYTNNVNNLDRINGEIETLKLDIRKAQIRRQATNMDVDGCSTILSNVSALEDAAKQYEQYSSDLEDIQKRSQKYIALSNSISKIQKELGDARAAYNAEVSERVTTLRAYQQKAELLQDSECPISGGGDCRFLADAKNAAARVQPYTEACTRWKNESFAKLKKLQNNLKALESELTRLSYDPLASDNIKSSMATLLPQVEKYKNLDATREKLKAAQGQLQEIDESVSSLNQKMSKLQIDAVKVASEVDRHETAADDYKKLLSELAANKVWIEKEKQLPAAQGAAATAEKQITELHNLVEEYERDINDKNSDYEKEKSAAEGSKSLNKQLTDIDTKLTAIQSSMYDLTIQLGAAQQKLKDCISAKKQTSVLMQSVHELSHAAAIYETLKAAFSKDGIPHNIIRSMLPLLTTTANTILGQMTGGKMGMEFITDKILKSNSRKEVPTLDIIINEYGKDSLPYLSKSGGEKVKASLSAILSLAEIKSSQAGIQLGMLFIDEPPFLDEDGIQAYCDALETIQHRYSGLKVMAITHDPEMKARFPQSIDIIKDDTGSHVLME
;
A
#
# COMPACT_ATOMS: atom_id res chain seq x y z
N SER A 1 70.14 -30.07 82.00
CA SER A 1 70.76 -31.17 81.21
C SER A 1 70.02 -31.33 79.88
N ALA A 2 70.56 -32.08 78.90
CA ALA A 2 69.82 -32.40 77.68
C ALA A 2 68.45 -33.07 77.98
N THR A 3 68.37 -33.83 79.08
CA THR A 3 67.14 -34.41 79.62
C THR A 3 66.11 -33.37 80.05
N GLU A 4 66.51 -32.26 80.67
CA GLU A 4 65.60 -31.15 81.00
C GLU A 4 65.10 -30.41 79.75
N GLU A 5 65.90 -30.33 78.69
CA GLU A 5 65.53 -29.71 77.42
C GLU A 5 64.50 -30.58 76.66
N LEU A 6 64.70 -31.91 76.64
CA LEU A 6 63.72 -32.89 76.16
C LEU A 6 62.41 -32.86 76.97
N ILE A 7 62.48 -32.75 78.31
CA ILE A 7 61.27 -32.57 79.15
C ILE A 7 60.57 -31.26 78.80
N ARG A 8 61.30 -30.19 78.46
CA ARG A 8 60.73 -28.90 78.06
C ARG A 8 60.06 -28.97 76.69
N GLU A 9 60.64 -29.69 75.73
CA GLU A 9 60.02 -29.95 74.42
C GLU A 9 58.72 -30.77 74.54
N GLN A 10 58.71 -31.82 75.37
CA GLN A 10 57.50 -32.61 75.61
C GLN A 10 56.42 -31.81 76.36
N LYS A 11 56.81 -30.92 77.28
CA LYS A 11 55.88 -29.97 77.91
C LYS A 11 55.33 -28.93 76.91
N ALA A 12 56.10 -28.55 75.90
CA ALA A 12 55.62 -27.66 74.84
C ALA A 12 54.56 -28.33 73.95
N ILE A 13 54.76 -29.61 73.60
CA ILE A 13 53.76 -30.43 72.88
C ILE A 13 52.46 -30.52 73.69
N ILE A 14 52.56 -30.80 74.99
CA ILE A 14 51.39 -30.80 75.89
C ILE A 14 50.72 -29.43 75.89
N SER A 15 51.48 -28.34 76.04
CA SER A 15 50.95 -26.97 76.06
C SER A 15 50.25 -26.57 74.77
N GLU A 16 50.65 -27.09 73.62
CA GLU A 16 50.06 -26.78 72.31
C GLU A 16 48.71 -27.47 72.10
N VAL A 17 48.57 -28.71 72.58
CA VAL A 17 47.31 -29.47 72.47
C VAL A 17 46.34 -29.24 73.65
N THR A 18 46.84 -28.73 74.78
CA THR A 18 46.05 -28.43 75.99
C THR A 18 44.83 -27.53 75.73
N PRO A 19 44.90 -26.45 74.92
CA PRO A 19 43.74 -25.60 74.64
C PRO A 19 42.61 -26.33 73.90
N LEU A 20 42.95 -27.28 73.03
CA LEU A 20 41.98 -28.08 72.28
C LEU A 20 41.35 -29.16 73.18
N ILE A 21 42.16 -29.81 74.02
CA ILE A 21 41.70 -30.80 75.01
C ILE A 21 40.83 -30.13 76.08
N ALA A 22 41.19 -28.92 76.54
CA ALA A 22 40.38 -28.13 77.47
C ALA A 22 39.03 -27.69 76.88
N GLN A 23 38.91 -27.65 75.55
CA GLN A 23 37.64 -27.41 74.85
C GLN A 23 36.81 -28.68 74.63
N SER A 24 37.22 -29.84 75.16
CA SER A 24 36.52 -31.14 75.04
C SER A 24 35.00 -31.03 75.23
N ASP A 25 34.57 -30.44 76.35
CA ASP A 25 33.14 -30.32 76.67
C ASP A 25 32.40 -29.36 75.72
N ALA A 26 33.06 -28.30 75.27
CA ALA A 26 32.52 -27.36 74.29
C ALA A 26 32.41 -27.99 72.89
N ILE A 27 33.38 -28.83 72.50
CA ILE A 27 33.37 -29.60 71.25
C ILE A 27 32.23 -30.63 71.30
N ALA A 28 32.13 -31.42 72.36
CA ALA A 28 31.04 -32.38 72.54
C ALA A 28 29.66 -31.71 72.48
N THR A 29 29.51 -30.54 73.12
CA THR A 29 28.28 -29.75 73.07
C THR A 29 27.97 -29.23 71.66
N GLY A 30 28.99 -28.74 70.94
CA GLY A 30 28.86 -28.26 69.55
C GLY A 30 28.50 -29.37 68.56
N VAL A 31 29.08 -30.56 68.72
CA VAL A 31 28.77 -31.77 67.93
C VAL A 31 27.35 -32.26 68.24
N CYS A 32 26.95 -32.29 69.50
CA CYS A 32 25.58 -32.63 69.89
C CYS A 32 24.57 -31.66 69.25
N LYS A 33 24.87 -30.36 69.26
CA LYS A 33 24.06 -29.34 68.58
C LYS A 33 23.99 -29.58 67.07
N TYR A 34 25.13 -29.86 66.42
CA TYR A 34 25.17 -30.18 64.98
C TYR A 34 24.33 -31.42 64.63
N ASN A 35 24.43 -32.49 65.43
CA ASN A 35 23.65 -33.71 65.21
C ASN A 35 22.14 -33.49 65.42
N ASN A 36 21.75 -32.65 66.39
CA ASN A 36 20.35 -32.26 66.55
C ASN A 36 19.83 -31.44 65.36
N LEU A 37 20.65 -30.54 64.80
CA LEU A 37 20.30 -29.78 63.59
C LEU A 37 20.17 -30.70 62.36
N LEU A 38 21.03 -31.73 62.23
CA LEU A 38 20.92 -32.76 61.17
C LEU A 38 19.62 -33.56 61.27
N GLU A 39 19.15 -33.85 62.48
CA GLU A 39 17.88 -34.56 62.66
C GLU A 39 16.69 -33.68 62.26
N GLN A 40 16.75 -32.38 62.56
CA GLN A 40 15.76 -31.37 62.09
C GLN A 40 15.81 -31.19 60.56
N GLU A 41 16.97 -31.39 59.93
CA GLU A 41 17.12 -31.28 58.47
C GLU A 41 16.29 -32.35 57.74
N LYS A 42 16.26 -33.58 58.28
CA LYS A 42 15.53 -34.71 57.69
C LYS A 42 14.02 -34.45 57.56
N SER A 43 13.42 -33.71 58.50
CA SER A 43 12.01 -33.35 58.40
C SER A 43 11.77 -32.20 57.42
N LEU A 44 12.60 -31.16 57.47
CA LEU A 44 12.40 -29.93 56.69
C LEU A 44 12.79 -30.06 55.21
N ILE A 45 13.72 -30.97 54.86
CA ILE A 45 14.13 -31.19 53.46
C ILE A 45 12.96 -31.67 52.59
N THR A 46 12.06 -32.48 53.15
CA THR A 46 10.89 -33.01 52.43
C THR A 46 9.89 -31.90 52.14
N GLU A 47 9.62 -31.04 53.12
CA GLU A 47 8.72 -29.90 52.95
C GLU A 47 9.29 -28.85 51.98
N ASN A 48 10.59 -28.58 52.03
CA ASN A 48 11.23 -27.67 51.07
C ASN A 48 11.21 -28.22 49.62
N ALA A 49 11.31 -29.55 49.45
CA ALA A 49 11.15 -30.18 48.14
C ALA A 49 9.71 -30.02 47.62
N MET A 50 8.70 -30.17 48.48
CA MET A 50 7.29 -29.92 48.13
C MET A 50 7.05 -28.46 47.75
N TYR A 51 7.57 -27.51 48.54
CA TYR A 51 7.52 -26.08 48.22
C TYR A 51 8.09 -25.79 46.84
N THR A 52 9.31 -26.25 46.56
CA THR A 52 9.99 -26.01 45.27
C THR A 52 9.20 -26.58 44.10
N ASN A 53 8.64 -27.78 44.25
CA ASN A 53 7.81 -28.40 43.22
C ASN A 53 6.51 -27.63 42.98
N ASN A 54 5.85 -27.17 44.04
CA ASN A 54 4.62 -26.39 43.96
C ASN A 54 4.85 -25.03 43.30
N VAL A 55 5.96 -24.35 43.63
CA VAL A 55 6.36 -23.08 42.97
C VAL A 55 6.55 -23.30 41.46
N ASN A 56 7.33 -24.32 41.06
CA ASN A 56 7.54 -24.63 39.65
C ASN A 56 6.22 -24.97 38.91
N ASN A 57 5.31 -25.70 39.58
CA ASN A 57 4.01 -26.02 39.01
C ASN A 57 3.11 -24.78 38.89
N LEU A 58 3.15 -23.88 39.87
CA LEU A 58 2.42 -22.62 39.84
C LEU A 58 2.89 -21.72 38.69
N ASP A 59 4.21 -21.60 38.50
CA ASP A 59 4.81 -20.85 37.39
C ASP A 59 4.39 -21.44 36.03
N ARG A 60 4.36 -22.76 35.89
CA ARG A 60 3.86 -23.43 34.68
C ARG A 60 2.40 -23.11 34.42
N ILE A 61 1.53 -23.24 35.43
CA ILE A 61 0.09 -22.95 35.30
C ILE A 61 -0.13 -21.48 34.93
N ASN A 62 0.59 -20.55 35.57
CA ASN A 62 0.51 -19.12 35.26
C ASN A 62 0.97 -18.83 33.81
N GLY A 63 2.02 -19.48 33.34
CA GLY A 63 2.44 -19.42 31.95
C GLY A 63 1.35 -19.86 30.97
N GLU A 64 0.69 -20.98 31.26
CA GLU A 64 -0.44 -21.49 30.45
C GLU A 64 -1.63 -20.52 30.46
N ILE A 65 -1.96 -19.92 31.62
CA ILE A 65 -3.01 -18.89 31.73
C ILE A 65 -2.71 -17.68 30.84
N GLU A 66 -1.47 -17.18 30.82
CA GLU A 66 -1.10 -16.05 29.97
C GLU A 66 -1.21 -16.38 28.48
N THR A 67 -0.82 -17.59 28.07
CA THR A 67 -1.02 -18.02 26.67
C THR A 67 -2.50 -18.10 26.30
N LEU A 68 -3.35 -18.64 27.17
CA LEU A 68 -4.80 -18.70 26.93
C LEU A 68 -5.44 -17.31 26.87
N LYS A 69 -5.01 -16.35 27.71
CA LYS A 69 -5.49 -14.96 27.63
C LYS A 69 -5.23 -14.34 26.27
N LEU A 70 -4.03 -14.57 25.70
CA LEU A 70 -3.68 -14.08 24.36
C LEU A 70 -4.55 -14.73 23.28
N ASP A 71 -4.80 -16.04 23.37
CA ASP A 71 -5.63 -16.75 22.39
C ASP A 71 -7.10 -16.33 22.46
N ILE A 72 -7.64 -16.14 23.67
CA ILE A 72 -8.98 -15.58 23.89
C ILE A 72 -9.08 -14.19 23.27
N ARG A 73 -8.09 -13.32 23.50
CA ARG A 73 -8.09 -11.97 22.94
C ARG A 73 -8.05 -11.99 21.41
N LYS A 74 -7.23 -12.86 20.80
CA LYS A 74 -7.20 -13.05 19.34
C LYS A 74 -8.53 -13.56 18.79
N ALA A 75 -9.20 -14.47 19.50
CA ALA A 75 -10.51 -14.98 19.11
C ALA A 75 -11.60 -13.90 19.24
N GLN A 76 -11.56 -13.08 20.29
CA GLN A 76 -12.48 -11.94 20.47
C GLN A 76 -12.35 -10.87 19.38
N ILE A 77 -11.12 -10.56 18.94
CA ILE A 77 -10.90 -9.62 17.82
C ILE A 77 -11.51 -10.18 16.53
N ARG A 78 -11.28 -11.48 16.24
CA ARG A 78 -11.89 -12.16 15.09
C ARG A 78 -13.41 -12.15 15.16
N ARG A 79 -13.97 -12.44 16.34
CA ARG A 79 -15.41 -12.36 16.62
C ARG A 79 -15.99 -10.99 16.28
N GLN A 80 -15.32 -9.91 16.73
CA GLN A 80 -15.77 -8.54 16.48
C GLN A 80 -15.78 -8.22 14.98
N ALA A 81 -14.73 -8.60 14.25
CA ALA A 81 -14.66 -8.41 12.80
C ALA A 81 -15.79 -9.17 12.07
N THR A 82 -15.99 -10.46 12.38
CA THR A 82 -17.07 -11.26 11.79
C THR A 82 -18.45 -10.71 12.15
N ASN A 83 -18.63 -10.16 13.36
CA ASN A 83 -19.89 -9.53 13.74
C ASN A 83 -20.18 -8.26 12.91
N MET A 84 -19.17 -7.46 12.59
CA MET A 84 -19.33 -6.31 11.68
C MET A 84 -19.76 -6.74 10.28
N ASP A 85 -19.25 -7.87 9.78
CA ASP A 85 -19.67 -8.43 8.48
C ASP A 85 -21.14 -8.89 8.50
N VAL A 86 -21.56 -9.52 9.60
CA VAL A 86 -22.97 -9.92 9.84
C VAL A 86 -23.87 -8.68 9.89
N ASP A 87 -23.48 -7.64 10.63
CA ASP A 87 -24.22 -6.38 10.74
C ASP A 87 -24.33 -5.67 9.38
N GLY A 88 -23.25 -5.63 8.61
CA GLY A 88 -23.23 -5.05 7.26
C GLY A 88 -24.16 -5.78 6.29
N CYS A 89 -24.12 -7.12 6.28
CA CYS A 89 -25.00 -7.92 5.41
C CYS A 89 -26.46 -7.83 5.85
N SER A 90 -26.74 -7.87 7.15
CA SER A 90 -28.12 -7.76 7.67
C SER A 90 -28.76 -6.40 7.38
N THR A 91 -27.99 -5.31 7.43
CA THR A 91 -28.45 -3.95 7.07
C THR A 91 -28.80 -3.83 5.59
N ILE A 92 -28.09 -4.51 4.70
CA ILE A 92 -28.45 -4.56 3.28
C ILE A 92 -29.75 -5.35 3.10
N LEU A 93 -29.86 -6.49 3.79
CA LEU A 93 -31.02 -7.39 3.70
C LEU A 93 -32.28 -6.83 4.37
N SER A 94 -32.18 -5.90 5.31
CA SER A 94 -33.34 -5.20 5.88
C SER A 94 -33.99 -4.23 4.89
N ASN A 95 -33.27 -3.81 3.85
CA ASN A 95 -33.71 -2.84 2.86
C ASN A 95 -34.12 -3.48 1.51
N VAL A 96 -34.38 -4.78 1.48
CA VAL A 96 -34.69 -5.53 0.23
C VAL A 96 -35.85 -4.92 -0.55
N SER A 97 -36.92 -4.49 0.12
CA SER A 97 -38.09 -3.88 -0.55
C SER A 97 -37.72 -2.60 -1.29
N ALA A 98 -36.95 -1.71 -0.65
CA ALA A 98 -36.49 -0.48 -1.27
C ALA A 98 -35.53 -0.74 -2.46
N LEU A 99 -34.68 -1.77 -2.36
CA LEU A 99 -33.80 -2.19 -3.45
C LEU A 99 -34.58 -2.77 -4.63
N GLU A 100 -35.64 -3.52 -4.37
CA GLU A 100 -36.55 -4.07 -5.40
C GLU A 100 -37.31 -2.95 -6.12
N ASP A 101 -37.84 -1.97 -5.37
CA ASP A 101 -38.54 -0.82 -5.93
C ASP A 101 -37.61 0.03 -6.82
N ALA A 102 -36.36 0.23 -6.38
CA ALA A 102 -35.33 0.89 -7.18
C ALA A 102 -35.01 0.14 -8.48
N ALA A 103 -34.96 -1.19 -8.44
CA ALA A 103 -34.76 -2.02 -9.64
C ALA A 103 -35.93 -1.91 -10.63
N LYS A 104 -37.18 -1.94 -10.13
CA LYS A 104 -38.37 -1.73 -10.97
C LYS A 104 -38.41 -0.34 -11.60
N GLN A 105 -38.08 0.71 -10.83
CA GLN A 105 -37.98 2.07 -11.36
C GLN A 105 -36.89 2.20 -12.43
N TYR A 106 -35.74 1.54 -12.23
CA TYR A 106 -34.67 1.53 -13.22
C TYR A 106 -35.09 0.85 -14.53
N GLU A 107 -35.81 -0.29 -14.46
CA GLU A 107 -36.36 -0.96 -15.63
C GLU A 107 -37.37 -0.08 -16.37
N GLN A 108 -38.24 0.62 -15.63
CA GLN A 108 -39.18 1.57 -16.21
C GLN A 108 -38.46 2.71 -16.94
N TYR A 109 -37.45 3.32 -16.32
CA TYR A 109 -36.65 4.37 -16.96
C TYR A 109 -35.86 3.88 -18.18
N SER A 110 -35.39 2.63 -18.16
CA SER A 110 -34.77 2.02 -19.34
C SER A 110 -35.75 1.94 -20.51
N SER A 111 -37.00 1.51 -20.25
CA SER A 111 -38.06 1.47 -21.25
C SER A 111 -38.43 2.87 -21.77
N ASP A 112 -38.57 3.85 -20.87
CA ASP A 112 -38.89 5.24 -21.23
C ASP A 112 -37.79 5.85 -22.11
N LEU A 113 -36.52 5.53 -21.83
CA LEU A 113 -35.38 6.01 -22.60
C LEU A 113 -35.36 5.44 -24.03
N GLU A 114 -35.71 4.18 -24.23
CA GLU A 114 -35.88 3.59 -25.56
C GLU A 114 -36.98 4.32 -26.36
N ASP A 115 -38.10 4.65 -25.72
CA ASP A 115 -39.20 5.35 -26.38
C ASP A 115 -38.84 6.80 -26.72
N ILE A 116 -38.09 7.48 -25.86
CA ILE A 116 -37.56 8.82 -26.15
C ILE A 116 -36.54 8.77 -27.28
N GLN A 117 -35.69 7.74 -27.36
CA GLN A 117 -34.77 7.55 -28.47
C GLN A 117 -35.51 7.35 -29.81
N LYS A 118 -36.58 6.54 -29.82
CA LYS A 118 -37.45 6.38 -31.00
C LYS A 118 -38.09 7.71 -31.41
N ARG A 119 -38.54 8.53 -30.44
CA ARG A 119 -39.08 9.88 -30.71
C ARG A 119 -38.01 10.82 -31.25
N SER A 120 -36.79 10.79 -30.71
CA SER A 120 -35.65 11.60 -31.17
C SER A 120 -35.30 11.29 -32.63
N GLN A 121 -35.23 10.01 -33.00
CA GLN A 121 -34.97 9.60 -34.39
C GLN A 121 -36.06 10.12 -35.35
N LYS A 122 -37.33 10.01 -34.96
CA LYS A 122 -38.46 10.57 -35.74
C LYS A 122 -38.38 12.09 -35.84
N TYR A 123 -38.01 12.76 -34.76
CA TYR A 123 -37.86 14.22 -34.72
C TYR A 123 -36.78 14.68 -35.70
N ILE A 124 -35.60 14.04 -35.69
CA ILE A 124 -34.50 14.34 -36.61
C ILE A 124 -34.93 14.12 -38.07
N ALA A 125 -35.56 12.98 -38.36
CA ALA A 125 -36.02 12.65 -39.72
C ALA A 125 -37.04 13.68 -40.24
N LEU A 126 -37.96 14.12 -39.38
CA LEU A 126 -39.01 15.07 -39.75
C LEU A 126 -38.47 16.50 -39.85
N SER A 127 -37.57 16.92 -38.96
CA SER A 127 -36.87 18.20 -39.00
C SER A 127 -36.01 18.34 -40.28
N ASN A 128 -35.31 17.28 -40.67
CA ASN A 128 -34.58 17.23 -41.94
C ASN A 128 -35.52 17.34 -43.15
N SER A 129 -36.67 16.68 -43.10
CA SER A 129 -37.68 16.75 -44.17
C SER A 129 -38.29 18.15 -44.29
N ILE A 130 -38.58 18.81 -43.17
CA ILE A 130 -39.04 20.20 -43.13
C ILE A 130 -37.99 21.14 -43.72
N SER A 131 -36.74 21.01 -43.29
CA SER A 131 -35.62 21.84 -43.80
C SER A 131 -35.45 21.69 -45.32
N LYS A 132 -35.59 20.46 -45.84
CA LYS A 132 -35.53 20.19 -47.29
C LYS A 132 -36.69 20.86 -48.04
N ILE A 133 -37.93 20.71 -47.56
CA ILE A 133 -39.11 21.33 -48.21
C ILE A 133 -39.07 22.86 -48.07
N GLN A 134 -38.58 23.40 -46.96
CA GLN A 134 -38.35 24.84 -46.77
C GLN A 134 -37.39 25.38 -47.81
N LYS A 135 -36.27 24.68 -48.06
CA LYS A 135 -35.32 25.02 -49.11
C LYS A 135 -35.96 24.94 -50.50
N GLU A 136 -36.61 23.84 -50.85
CA GLU A 136 -37.30 23.68 -52.14
C GLU A 136 -38.36 24.76 -52.39
N LEU A 137 -39.08 25.17 -51.34
CA LEU A 137 -40.08 26.23 -51.40
C LEU A 137 -39.42 27.61 -51.53
N GLY A 138 -38.28 27.85 -50.87
CA GLY A 138 -37.45 29.05 -51.06
C GLY A 138 -36.95 29.18 -52.49
N ASP A 139 -36.33 28.13 -53.02
CA ASP A 139 -35.80 28.06 -54.38
C ASP A 139 -36.92 28.25 -55.42
N ALA A 140 -38.06 27.60 -55.22
CA ALA A 140 -39.21 27.74 -56.11
C ALA A 140 -39.82 29.16 -56.08
N ARG A 141 -39.82 29.82 -54.92
CA ARG A 141 -40.27 31.23 -54.80
C ARG A 141 -39.29 32.18 -55.49
N ALA A 142 -37.99 31.97 -55.32
CA ALA A 142 -36.97 32.77 -55.99
C ALA A 142 -37.06 32.63 -57.52
N ALA A 143 -37.16 31.39 -58.02
CA ALA A 143 -37.36 31.12 -59.45
C ALA A 143 -38.65 31.74 -59.98
N TYR A 144 -39.76 31.64 -59.23
CA TYR A 144 -41.02 32.28 -59.60
C TYR A 144 -40.88 33.81 -59.71
N ASN A 145 -40.26 34.46 -58.73
CA ASN A 145 -40.09 35.91 -58.73
C ASN A 145 -39.18 36.39 -59.88
N ALA A 146 -38.09 35.66 -60.16
CA ALA A 146 -37.20 35.95 -61.28
C ALA A 146 -37.94 35.87 -62.63
N GLU A 147 -38.68 34.78 -62.84
CA GLU A 147 -39.45 34.55 -64.07
C GLU A 147 -40.63 35.53 -64.22
N VAL A 148 -41.28 35.92 -63.11
CA VAL A 148 -42.27 37.02 -63.13
C VAL A 148 -41.61 38.32 -63.61
N SER A 149 -40.43 38.67 -63.10
CA SER A 149 -39.72 39.89 -63.48
C SER A 149 -39.36 39.89 -64.98
N GLU A 150 -38.84 38.77 -65.49
CA GLU A 150 -38.50 38.61 -66.90
C GLU A 150 -39.74 38.70 -67.81
N ARG A 151 -40.82 38.02 -67.46
CA ARG A 151 -42.08 38.02 -68.21
C ARG A 151 -42.75 39.39 -68.21
N VAL A 152 -42.75 40.10 -67.08
CA VAL A 152 -43.27 41.47 -66.99
C VAL A 152 -42.45 42.42 -67.86
N THR A 153 -41.12 42.29 -67.82
CA THR A 153 -40.21 43.11 -68.64
C THR A 153 -40.46 42.86 -70.14
N THR A 154 -40.58 41.59 -70.54
CA THR A 154 -40.86 41.20 -71.92
C THR A 154 -42.23 41.67 -72.39
N LEU A 155 -43.27 41.53 -71.55
CA LEU A 155 -44.62 41.99 -71.87
C LEU A 155 -44.64 43.53 -72.02
N ARG A 156 -43.98 44.25 -71.12
CA ARG A 156 -43.87 45.72 -71.19
C ARG A 156 -43.13 46.16 -72.45
N ALA A 157 -42.09 45.45 -72.86
CA ALA A 157 -41.37 45.73 -74.12
C ALA A 157 -42.29 45.53 -75.35
N TYR A 158 -43.13 44.49 -75.37
CA TYR A 158 -44.13 44.32 -76.44
C TYR A 158 -45.21 45.41 -76.41
N GLN A 159 -45.69 45.79 -75.22
CA GLN A 159 -46.69 46.86 -75.05
C GLN A 159 -46.16 48.22 -75.51
N GLN A 160 -44.96 48.63 -75.07
CA GLN A 160 -44.34 49.88 -75.50
C GLN A 160 -44.13 49.94 -77.02
N LYS A 161 -43.68 48.84 -77.63
CA LYS A 161 -43.56 48.76 -79.10
C LYS A 161 -44.90 48.82 -79.82
N ALA A 162 -45.97 48.31 -79.19
CA ALA A 162 -47.33 48.37 -79.74
C ALA A 162 -47.96 49.77 -79.55
N GLU A 163 -47.69 50.47 -78.45
CA GLU A 163 -48.14 51.84 -78.18
C GLU A 163 -47.57 52.84 -79.21
N LEU A 164 -46.35 52.61 -79.71
CA LEU A 164 -45.78 53.38 -80.82
C LEU A 164 -46.67 53.37 -82.08
N LEU A 165 -47.58 52.40 -82.26
CA LEU A 165 -48.55 52.40 -83.37
C LEU A 165 -49.74 53.37 -83.14
N GLN A 166 -50.05 53.71 -81.90
CA GLN A 166 -51.15 54.62 -81.54
C GLN A 166 -50.72 56.09 -81.58
N ASP A 167 -49.47 56.38 -81.22
CA ASP A 167 -48.92 57.75 -81.17
C ASP A 167 -48.19 58.19 -82.46
N SER A 168 -48.03 57.31 -83.44
CA SER A 168 -47.34 57.64 -84.69
C SER A 168 -48.32 57.98 -85.82
N GLU A 169 -48.49 59.26 -86.12
CA GLU A 169 -49.04 59.73 -87.41
C GLU A 169 -47.99 59.52 -88.52
N CYS A 170 -47.62 58.27 -88.77
CA CYS A 170 -46.58 57.91 -89.74
C CYS A 170 -47.04 58.28 -91.17
N PRO A 171 -46.38 59.21 -91.87
CA PRO A 171 -46.86 59.72 -93.16
C PRO A 171 -46.62 58.76 -94.34
N ILE A 172 -45.98 57.61 -94.10
CA ILE A 172 -45.59 56.67 -95.16
C ILE A 172 -46.75 55.69 -95.42
N SER A 173 -47.64 56.12 -96.29
CA SER A 173 -48.68 55.30 -96.91
C SER A 173 -48.11 54.55 -98.12
N GLY A 174 -47.36 53.47 -97.87
CA GLY A 174 -46.81 52.62 -98.92
C GLY A 174 -45.87 51.58 -98.34
N GLY A 175 -46.28 50.32 -98.39
CA GLY A 175 -45.58 49.21 -97.75
C GLY A 175 -44.21 48.89 -98.35
N GLY A 176 -43.34 48.39 -97.47
CA GLY A 176 -42.08 47.74 -97.82
C GLY A 176 -40.85 48.56 -97.44
N ASP A 177 -40.37 48.38 -96.21
CA ASP A 177 -38.96 48.55 -95.74
C ASP A 177 -38.79 49.29 -94.40
N CYS A 178 -39.86 49.86 -93.84
CA CYS A 178 -39.80 50.41 -92.48
C CYS A 178 -39.73 49.28 -91.43
N ARG A 179 -38.50 48.92 -91.02
CA ARG A 179 -38.21 47.93 -89.97
C ARG A 179 -38.93 48.24 -88.65
N PHE A 180 -39.09 49.52 -88.31
CA PHE A 180 -39.79 49.96 -87.09
C PHE A 180 -41.30 49.66 -87.12
N LEU A 181 -41.98 49.90 -88.25
CA LEU A 181 -43.41 49.60 -88.41
C LEU A 181 -43.67 48.09 -88.42
N ALA A 182 -42.77 47.32 -89.05
CA ALA A 182 -42.84 45.86 -89.04
C ALA A 182 -42.62 45.28 -87.62
N ASP A 183 -41.65 45.80 -86.87
CA ASP A 183 -41.39 45.40 -85.48
C ASP A 183 -42.57 45.76 -84.56
N ALA A 184 -43.15 46.95 -84.71
CA ALA A 184 -44.30 47.40 -83.93
C ALA A 184 -45.58 46.57 -84.20
N LYS A 185 -45.89 46.27 -85.47
CA LYS A 185 -47.02 45.38 -85.83
C LYS A 185 -46.82 43.94 -85.34
N ASN A 186 -45.60 43.43 -85.45
CA ASN A 186 -45.24 42.10 -84.92
C ASN A 186 -45.33 42.06 -83.38
N ALA A 187 -44.91 43.13 -82.69
CA ALA A 187 -45.03 43.25 -81.24
C ALA A 187 -46.51 43.30 -80.81
N ALA A 188 -47.35 44.11 -81.46
CA ALA A 188 -48.79 44.18 -81.19
C ALA A 188 -49.50 42.82 -81.37
N ALA A 189 -49.16 42.07 -82.43
CA ALA A 189 -49.69 40.72 -82.66
C ALA A 189 -49.22 39.69 -81.59
N ARG A 190 -48.09 39.96 -80.90
CA ARG A 190 -47.53 39.08 -79.86
C ARG A 190 -48.04 39.37 -78.45
N VAL A 191 -48.59 40.57 -78.17
CA VAL A 191 -49.05 40.96 -76.81
C VAL A 191 -50.09 39.99 -76.26
N GLN A 192 -51.17 39.72 -77.01
CA GLN A 192 -52.26 38.86 -76.56
C GLN A 192 -51.81 37.39 -76.30
N PRO A 193 -51.20 36.67 -77.26
CA PRO A 193 -50.77 35.29 -77.02
C PRO A 193 -49.70 35.18 -75.92
N TYR A 194 -48.83 36.18 -75.77
CA TYR A 194 -47.85 36.20 -74.68
C TYR A 194 -48.51 36.44 -73.31
N THR A 195 -49.54 37.28 -73.23
CA THR A 195 -50.33 37.50 -71.99
C THR A 195 -51.05 36.23 -71.54
N GLU A 196 -51.63 35.49 -72.48
CA GLU A 196 -52.28 34.20 -72.20
C GLU A 196 -51.25 33.15 -71.73
N ALA A 197 -50.07 33.09 -72.37
CA ALA A 197 -48.98 32.22 -71.94
C ALA A 197 -48.47 32.56 -70.53
N CYS A 198 -48.31 33.85 -70.20
CA CYS A 198 -47.95 34.31 -68.87
C CYS A 198 -49.01 33.95 -67.81
N THR A 199 -50.29 34.05 -68.15
CA THR A 199 -51.40 33.67 -67.25
C THR A 199 -51.40 32.17 -66.96
N ARG A 200 -51.21 31.34 -67.99
CA ARG A 200 -51.11 29.87 -67.84
C ARG A 200 -49.92 29.48 -66.95
N TRP A 201 -48.74 30.01 -67.26
CA TRP A 201 -47.53 29.77 -66.48
C TRP A 201 -47.68 30.21 -65.01
N LYS A 202 -48.31 31.37 -64.77
CA LYS A 202 -48.58 31.88 -63.42
C LYS A 202 -49.43 30.90 -62.61
N ASN A 203 -50.50 30.38 -63.20
CA ASN A 203 -51.39 29.44 -62.53
C ASN A 203 -50.70 28.10 -62.22
N GLU A 204 -49.92 27.55 -63.14
CA GLU A 204 -49.15 26.31 -62.95
C GLU A 204 -48.09 26.48 -61.86
N SER A 205 -47.34 27.57 -61.90
CA SER A 205 -46.30 27.87 -60.92
C SER A 205 -46.88 28.12 -59.53
N PHE A 206 -48.02 28.83 -59.45
CA PHE A 206 -48.73 29.04 -58.19
C PHE A 206 -49.27 27.74 -57.60
N ALA A 207 -49.78 26.82 -58.44
CA ALA A 207 -50.21 25.50 -58.00
C ALA A 207 -49.04 24.68 -57.41
N LYS A 208 -47.86 24.75 -58.03
CA LYS A 208 -46.64 24.09 -57.53
C LYS A 208 -46.19 24.65 -56.18
N LEU A 209 -46.18 25.98 -56.03
CA LEU A 209 -45.87 26.64 -54.75
C LEU A 209 -46.86 26.28 -53.65
N LYS A 210 -48.16 26.26 -53.97
CA LYS A 210 -49.22 25.87 -53.03
C LYS A 210 -49.08 24.42 -52.57
N LYS A 211 -48.67 23.51 -53.46
CA LYS A 211 -48.40 22.10 -53.12
C LYS A 211 -47.25 21.98 -52.11
N LEU A 212 -46.13 22.66 -52.35
CA LEU A 212 -44.98 22.67 -51.43
C LEU A 212 -45.36 23.27 -50.07
N GLN A 213 -46.14 24.36 -50.07
CA GLN A 213 -46.59 25.00 -48.84
C GLN A 213 -47.54 24.12 -48.01
N ASN A 214 -48.41 23.34 -48.66
CA ASN A 214 -49.27 22.37 -47.97
C ASN A 214 -48.47 21.21 -47.39
N ASN A 215 -47.47 20.70 -48.11
CA ASN A 215 -46.59 19.63 -47.62
C ASN A 215 -45.80 20.10 -46.38
N LEU A 216 -45.28 21.33 -46.42
CA LEU A 216 -44.57 21.94 -45.30
C LEU A 216 -45.46 22.03 -44.06
N LYS A 217 -46.69 22.54 -44.21
CA LYS A 217 -47.67 22.60 -43.09
C LYS A 217 -48.02 21.23 -42.52
N ALA A 218 -48.15 20.21 -43.38
CA ALA A 218 -48.44 18.85 -42.93
C ALA A 218 -47.28 18.28 -42.09
N LEU A 219 -46.04 18.48 -42.53
CA LEU A 219 -44.84 18.06 -41.79
C LEU A 219 -44.67 18.83 -40.47
N GLU A 220 -44.89 20.15 -40.46
CA GLU A 220 -44.84 20.98 -39.24
C GLU A 220 -45.90 20.56 -38.21
N SER A 221 -47.11 20.21 -38.66
CA SER A 221 -48.16 19.67 -37.81
C SER A 221 -47.78 18.31 -37.22
N GLU A 222 -47.10 17.46 -38.00
CA GLU A 222 -46.64 16.15 -37.52
C GLU A 222 -45.50 16.29 -36.50
N LEU A 223 -44.62 17.30 -36.67
CA LEU A 223 -43.53 17.61 -35.74
C LEU A 223 -44.08 18.11 -34.40
N THR A 224 -45.10 18.97 -34.46
CA THR A 224 -45.77 19.51 -33.27
C THR A 224 -46.46 18.39 -32.49
N ARG A 225 -47.07 17.41 -33.18
CA ARG A 225 -47.73 16.25 -32.54
C ARG A 225 -46.74 15.29 -31.87
N LEU A 226 -45.47 15.28 -32.29
CA LEU A 226 -44.45 14.39 -31.74
C LEU A 226 -44.02 14.79 -30.32
N SER A 227 -44.20 16.06 -29.93
CA SER A 227 -43.91 16.61 -28.59
C SER A 227 -42.62 16.06 -27.97
N TYR A 228 -41.50 16.21 -28.69
CA TYR A 228 -40.18 15.77 -28.24
C TYR A 228 -39.50 16.87 -27.41
N ASP A 229 -39.08 16.50 -26.19
CA ASP A 229 -38.25 17.33 -25.32
C ASP A 229 -36.79 16.83 -25.37
N PRO A 230 -35.83 17.65 -25.85
CA PRO A 230 -34.41 17.30 -25.88
C PRO A 230 -33.81 16.96 -24.50
N LEU A 231 -34.30 17.57 -23.42
CA LEU A 231 -33.74 17.40 -22.07
C LEU A 231 -34.28 16.17 -21.34
N ALA A 232 -35.41 15.61 -21.79
CA ALA A 232 -36.04 14.45 -21.15
C ALA A 232 -35.12 13.23 -21.10
N SER A 233 -34.29 13.01 -22.13
CA SER A 233 -33.34 11.88 -22.14
C SER A 233 -32.27 12.03 -21.07
N ASP A 234 -31.73 13.24 -20.88
CA ASP A 234 -30.65 13.48 -19.93
C ASP A 234 -31.16 13.46 -18.49
N ASN A 235 -32.37 13.95 -18.25
CA ASN A 235 -33.04 13.82 -16.95
C ASN A 235 -33.23 12.35 -16.54
N ILE A 236 -33.69 11.49 -17.47
CA ILE A 236 -33.87 10.06 -17.19
C ILE A 236 -32.52 9.38 -16.96
N LYS A 237 -31.49 9.68 -17.77
CA LYS A 237 -30.13 9.15 -17.53
C LYS A 237 -29.59 9.54 -16.16
N SER A 238 -29.80 10.79 -15.73
CA SER A 238 -29.39 11.25 -14.40
C SER A 238 -30.10 10.48 -13.29
N SER A 239 -31.42 10.26 -13.42
CA SER A 239 -32.18 9.45 -12.45
C SER A 239 -31.78 7.97 -12.47
N MET A 240 -31.41 7.41 -13.62
CA MET A 240 -30.88 6.05 -13.70
C MET A 240 -29.51 5.94 -13.01
N ALA A 241 -28.65 6.96 -13.13
CA ALA A 241 -27.34 6.98 -12.49
C ALA A 241 -27.44 6.99 -10.95
N THR A 242 -28.45 7.65 -10.38
CA THR A 242 -28.66 7.64 -8.91
C THR A 242 -29.21 6.31 -8.40
N LEU A 243 -30.00 5.60 -9.21
CA LEU A 243 -30.55 4.29 -8.86
C LEU A 243 -29.57 3.13 -9.08
N LEU A 244 -28.59 3.28 -9.98
CA LEU A 244 -27.65 2.21 -10.37
C LEU A 244 -26.98 1.50 -9.17
N PRO A 245 -26.45 2.19 -8.13
CA PRO A 245 -25.84 1.52 -6.98
C PRO A 245 -26.82 0.65 -6.18
N GLN A 246 -28.11 1.01 -6.15
CA GLN A 246 -29.15 0.23 -5.49
C GLN A 246 -29.51 -1.00 -6.31
N VAL A 247 -29.55 -0.88 -7.63
CA VAL A 247 -29.76 -2.00 -8.55
C VAL A 247 -28.62 -3.02 -8.47
N GLU A 248 -27.38 -2.57 -8.37
CA GLU A 248 -26.22 -3.46 -8.17
C GLU A 248 -26.31 -4.21 -6.84
N LYS A 249 -26.75 -3.55 -5.76
CA LYS A 249 -27.01 -4.21 -4.47
C LYS A 249 -28.14 -5.23 -4.59
N TYR A 250 -29.23 -4.90 -5.29
CA TYR A 250 -30.35 -5.81 -5.53
C TYR A 250 -29.90 -7.08 -6.28
N LYS A 251 -29.14 -6.93 -7.36
CA LYS A 251 -28.60 -8.06 -8.14
C LYS A 251 -27.67 -8.96 -7.32
N ASN A 252 -27.00 -8.41 -6.32
CA ASN A 252 -26.09 -9.14 -5.43
C ASN A 252 -26.75 -9.62 -4.13
N LEU A 253 -28.09 -9.60 -4.01
CA LEU A 253 -28.78 -10.02 -2.79
C LEU A 253 -28.52 -11.49 -2.43
N ASP A 254 -28.53 -12.40 -3.41
CA ASP A 254 -28.28 -13.82 -3.14
C ASP A 254 -26.85 -14.07 -2.68
N ALA A 255 -25.86 -13.40 -3.30
CA ALA A 255 -24.48 -13.43 -2.83
C ALA A 255 -24.35 -12.84 -1.40
N THR A 256 -25.13 -11.82 -1.08
CA THR A 256 -25.16 -11.21 0.26
C THR A 256 -25.80 -12.16 1.29
N ARG A 257 -26.85 -12.90 0.93
CA ARG A 257 -27.46 -13.94 1.78
C ARG A 257 -26.50 -15.07 2.08
N GLU A 258 -25.79 -15.56 1.07
CA GLU A 258 -24.77 -16.62 1.26
C GLU A 258 -23.60 -16.13 2.12
N LYS A 259 -23.12 -14.90 1.91
CA LYS A 259 -22.11 -14.27 2.78
C LYS A 259 -22.59 -14.15 4.22
N LEU A 260 -23.83 -13.72 4.44
CA LEU A 260 -24.41 -13.63 5.78
C LEU A 260 -24.42 -15.00 6.46
N LYS A 261 -24.89 -16.05 5.76
CA LYS A 261 -24.95 -17.40 6.29
C LYS A 261 -23.56 -17.94 6.64
N ALA A 262 -22.57 -17.72 5.78
CA ALA A 262 -21.17 -18.09 6.04
C ALA A 262 -20.60 -17.34 7.25
N ALA A 263 -20.83 -16.03 7.35
CA ALA A 263 -20.37 -15.21 8.47
C ALA A 263 -21.04 -15.60 9.79
N GLN A 264 -22.34 -15.94 9.78
CA GLN A 264 -23.05 -16.46 10.94
C GLN A 264 -22.49 -17.81 11.40
N GLY A 265 -22.18 -18.72 10.46
CA GLY A 265 -21.53 -20.00 10.77
C GLY A 265 -20.15 -19.80 11.42
N GLN A 266 -19.33 -18.91 10.85
CA GLN A 266 -18.03 -18.56 11.42
C GLN A 266 -18.15 -17.92 12.81
N LEU A 267 -19.15 -17.05 13.01
CA LEU A 267 -19.39 -16.42 14.30
C LEU A 267 -19.74 -17.45 15.37
N GLN A 268 -20.59 -18.44 15.02
CA GLN A 268 -20.93 -19.55 15.91
C GLN A 268 -19.68 -20.38 16.28
N GLU A 269 -18.85 -20.75 15.31
CA GLU A 269 -17.61 -21.49 15.57
C GLU A 269 -16.65 -20.70 16.49
N ILE A 270 -16.52 -19.39 16.27
CA ILE A 270 -15.70 -18.52 17.12
C ILE A 270 -16.28 -18.43 18.53
N ASP A 271 -17.60 -18.31 18.69
CA ASP A 271 -18.26 -18.27 19.99
C ASP A 271 -18.08 -19.57 20.78
N GLU A 272 -18.21 -20.72 20.13
CA GLU A 272 -17.92 -22.04 20.71
C GLU A 272 -16.45 -22.15 21.12
N SER A 273 -15.53 -21.68 20.27
CA SER A 273 -14.10 -21.66 20.56
C SER A 273 -13.78 -20.78 21.79
N VAL A 274 -14.29 -19.54 21.83
CA VAL A 274 -14.11 -18.62 22.95
C VAL A 274 -14.68 -19.19 24.24
N SER A 275 -15.87 -19.80 24.19
CA SER A 275 -16.47 -20.48 25.33
C SER A 275 -15.58 -21.61 25.86
N SER A 276 -15.06 -22.46 24.97
CA SER A 276 -14.16 -23.56 25.34
C SER A 276 -12.84 -23.08 25.96
N LEU A 277 -12.25 -21.99 25.44
CA LEU A 277 -11.03 -21.39 25.96
C LEU A 277 -11.25 -20.76 27.33
N ASN A 278 -12.37 -20.06 27.52
CA ASN A 278 -12.75 -19.49 28.81
C ASN A 278 -12.98 -20.57 29.88
N GLN A 279 -13.60 -21.70 29.52
CA GLN A 279 -13.75 -22.83 30.45
C GLN A 279 -12.40 -23.42 30.86
N LYS A 280 -11.46 -23.59 29.92
CA LYS A 280 -10.09 -24.04 30.22
C LYS A 280 -9.37 -23.05 31.12
N MET A 281 -9.46 -21.75 30.83
CA MET A 281 -8.84 -20.70 31.65
C MET A 281 -9.40 -20.68 33.07
N SER A 282 -10.72 -20.82 33.23
CA SER A 282 -11.34 -20.86 34.57
C SER A 282 -10.87 -22.06 35.39
N LYS A 283 -10.72 -23.25 34.78
CA LYS A 283 -10.17 -24.43 35.45
C LYS A 283 -8.74 -24.20 35.91
N LEU A 284 -7.87 -23.69 35.03
CA LEU A 284 -6.48 -23.41 35.37
C LEU A 284 -6.35 -22.33 36.44
N GLN A 285 -7.21 -21.31 36.45
CA GLN A 285 -7.25 -20.30 37.50
C GLN A 285 -7.59 -20.90 38.87
N ILE A 286 -8.57 -21.82 38.91
CA ILE A 286 -8.91 -22.55 40.14
C ILE A 286 -7.71 -23.40 40.60
N ASP A 287 -7.04 -24.09 39.69
CA ASP A 287 -5.88 -24.92 40.02
C ASP A 287 -4.67 -24.07 40.46
N ALA A 288 -4.45 -22.89 39.85
CA ALA A 288 -3.44 -21.93 40.28
C ALA A 288 -3.68 -21.48 41.73
N VAL A 289 -4.92 -21.16 42.10
CA VAL A 289 -5.28 -20.78 43.48
C VAL A 289 -5.01 -21.93 44.46
N LYS A 290 -5.35 -23.16 44.09
CA LYS A 290 -5.07 -24.34 44.93
C LYS A 290 -3.57 -24.53 45.13
N VAL A 291 -2.78 -24.50 44.04
CA VAL A 291 -1.32 -24.68 44.12
C VAL A 291 -0.68 -23.53 44.89
N ALA A 292 -1.13 -22.29 44.70
CA ALA A 292 -0.65 -21.13 45.48
C ALA A 292 -0.89 -21.32 46.99
N SER A 293 -2.06 -21.83 47.39
CA SER A 293 -2.31 -22.12 48.80
C SER A 293 -1.38 -23.21 49.38
N GLU A 294 -0.97 -24.18 48.56
CA GLU A 294 0.03 -25.19 48.98
C GLU A 294 1.45 -24.61 49.02
N VAL A 295 1.77 -23.62 48.18
CA VAL A 295 3.04 -22.86 48.27
C VAL A 295 3.09 -22.10 49.59
N ASP A 296 2.05 -21.34 49.91
CA ASP A 296 1.96 -20.56 51.16
C ASP A 296 2.07 -21.48 52.40
N ARG A 297 1.46 -22.67 52.35
CA ARG A 297 1.51 -23.67 53.43
C ARG A 297 2.93 -24.13 53.75
N HIS A 298 3.80 -24.24 52.74
CA HIS A 298 5.18 -24.73 52.89
C HIS A 298 6.24 -23.62 52.90
N GLU A 299 5.84 -22.36 52.74
CA GLU A 299 6.76 -21.22 52.66
C GLU A 299 7.59 -21.04 53.93
N THR A 300 6.93 -21.08 55.09
CA THR A 300 7.58 -20.96 56.40
C THR A 300 8.62 -22.07 56.63
N ALA A 301 8.26 -23.32 56.29
CA ALA A 301 9.17 -24.46 56.39
C ALA A 301 10.36 -24.36 55.43
N ALA A 302 10.16 -23.84 54.22
CA ALA A 302 11.25 -23.59 53.27
C ALA A 302 12.22 -22.50 53.75
N ASP A 303 11.69 -21.44 54.38
CA ASP A 303 12.51 -20.40 55.01
C ASP A 303 13.27 -20.92 56.23
N ASP A 304 12.63 -21.74 57.07
CA ASP A 304 13.28 -22.37 58.20
C ASP A 304 14.33 -23.40 57.77
N TYR A 305 14.11 -24.12 56.66
CA TYR A 305 15.12 -24.98 56.04
C TYR A 305 16.34 -24.18 55.57
N LYS A 306 16.15 -23.00 54.96
CA LYS A 306 17.28 -22.11 54.60
C LYS A 306 18.06 -21.63 55.81
N LYS A 307 17.38 -21.24 56.90
CA LYS A 307 18.04 -20.86 58.16
C LYS A 307 18.81 -22.04 58.73
N LEU A 308 18.21 -23.22 58.78
CA LEU A 308 18.83 -24.45 59.27
C LEU A 308 20.09 -24.81 58.48
N LEU A 309 20.07 -24.71 57.15
CA LEU A 309 21.27 -24.93 56.32
C LEU A 309 22.40 -23.95 56.67
N SER A 310 22.07 -22.69 56.96
CA SER A 310 23.06 -21.71 57.42
C SER A 310 23.61 -22.06 58.81
N GLU A 311 22.78 -22.57 59.72
CA GLU A 311 23.21 -23.01 61.05
C GLU A 311 24.07 -24.28 61.00
N LEU A 312 23.72 -25.25 60.16
CA LEU A 312 24.52 -26.44 59.91
C LEU A 312 25.89 -26.07 59.36
N ALA A 313 25.95 -25.15 58.38
CA ALA A 313 27.22 -24.64 57.86
C ALA A 313 28.08 -23.98 58.94
N ALA A 314 27.49 -23.19 59.84
CA ALA A 314 28.19 -22.53 60.94
C ALA A 314 28.71 -23.51 62.00
N ASN A 315 27.96 -24.59 62.30
CA ASN A 315 28.32 -25.57 63.33
C ASN A 315 29.24 -26.69 62.82
N LYS A 316 29.49 -26.79 61.51
CA LYS A 316 30.37 -27.79 60.91
C LYS A 316 31.78 -27.81 61.52
N VAL A 317 32.29 -26.62 61.89
CA VAL A 317 33.60 -26.41 62.54
C VAL A 317 33.79 -27.29 63.79
N TRP A 318 32.73 -27.60 64.53
CA TRP A 318 32.81 -28.45 65.73
C TRP A 318 33.08 -29.92 65.39
N ILE A 319 32.56 -30.41 64.26
CA ILE A 319 32.84 -31.76 63.75
C ILE A 319 34.30 -31.88 63.29
N GLU A 320 34.83 -30.84 62.65
CA GLU A 320 36.26 -30.80 62.32
C GLU A 320 37.15 -30.81 63.58
N LYS A 321 36.77 -30.09 64.65
CA LYS A 321 37.48 -30.10 65.94
C LYS A 321 37.39 -31.45 66.67
N GLU A 322 36.24 -32.12 66.64
CA GLU A 322 36.06 -33.46 67.24
C GLU A 322 36.98 -34.49 66.59
N LYS A 323 37.16 -34.46 65.27
CA LYS A 323 38.10 -35.34 64.55
C LYS A 323 39.56 -35.14 64.97
N GLN A 324 39.93 -33.95 65.43
CA GLN A 324 41.29 -33.61 65.87
C GLN A 324 41.54 -33.98 67.35
N LEU A 325 40.48 -34.19 68.15
CA LEU A 325 40.56 -34.44 69.58
C LEU A 325 41.30 -35.76 69.95
N PRO A 326 41.07 -36.91 69.28
CA PRO A 326 41.79 -38.15 69.59
C PRO A 326 43.29 -38.07 69.27
N ALA A 327 43.65 -37.34 68.20
CA ALA A 327 45.04 -37.10 67.84
C ALA A 327 45.74 -36.22 68.89
N ALA A 328 45.05 -35.19 69.38
CA ALA A 328 45.55 -34.32 70.46
C ALA A 328 45.69 -35.06 71.80
N GLN A 329 44.70 -35.87 72.19
CA GLN A 329 44.76 -36.70 73.41
C GLN A 329 45.87 -37.76 73.34
N GLY A 330 46.06 -38.40 72.17
CA GLY A 330 47.15 -39.35 71.94
C GLY A 330 48.54 -38.71 72.01
N ALA A 331 48.69 -37.49 71.47
CA ALA A 331 49.93 -36.72 71.55
C ALA A 331 50.28 -36.35 73.01
N ALA A 332 49.30 -35.88 73.80
CA ALA A 332 49.50 -35.56 75.21
C ALA A 332 49.88 -36.80 76.05
N ALA A 333 49.16 -37.91 75.89
CA ALA A 333 49.45 -39.15 76.64
C ALA A 333 50.85 -39.73 76.32
N THR A 334 51.29 -39.60 75.06
CA THR A 334 52.62 -40.05 74.63
C THR A 334 53.71 -39.17 75.24
N ALA A 335 53.51 -37.84 75.22
CA ALA A 335 54.43 -36.87 75.81
C ALA A 335 54.53 -37.01 77.35
N GLU A 336 53.42 -37.24 78.05
CA GLU A 336 53.40 -37.48 79.51
C GLU A 336 54.15 -38.77 79.89
N LYS A 337 53.96 -39.83 79.11
CA LYS A 337 54.69 -41.10 79.31
C LYS A 337 56.20 -40.91 79.12
N GLN A 338 56.60 -40.18 78.09
CA GLN A 338 58.01 -39.87 77.81
C GLN A 338 58.63 -38.98 78.91
N ILE A 339 57.88 -38.00 79.44
CA ILE A 339 58.35 -37.18 80.59
C ILE A 339 58.58 -38.05 81.82
N THR A 340 57.73 -39.04 82.07
CA THR A 340 57.84 -39.95 83.21
C THR A 340 59.05 -40.88 83.05
N GLU A 341 59.26 -41.43 81.85
CA GLU A 341 60.43 -42.25 81.51
C GLU A 341 61.74 -41.44 81.63
N LEU A 342 61.75 -40.16 81.21
CA LEU A 342 62.90 -39.28 81.33
C LEU A 342 63.24 -38.89 82.77
N HIS A 343 62.25 -38.76 83.68
CA HIS A 343 62.52 -38.49 85.10
C HIS A 343 63.17 -39.69 85.80
N ASN A 344 62.69 -40.92 85.54
CA ASN A 344 63.27 -42.14 86.11
C ASN A 344 64.72 -42.33 85.65
N LEU A 345 65.03 -41.95 84.41
CA LEU A 345 66.36 -42.02 83.84
C LEU A 345 67.35 -41.01 84.46
N VAL A 346 66.87 -39.83 84.90
CA VAL A 346 67.70 -38.82 85.56
C VAL A 346 68.15 -39.27 86.95
N GLU A 347 67.26 -39.90 87.74
CA GLU A 347 67.62 -40.45 89.07
C GLU A 347 68.64 -41.59 88.98
N GLU A 348 68.59 -42.40 87.91
CA GLU A 348 69.54 -43.49 87.68
C GLU A 348 70.92 -42.95 87.26
N TYR A 349 70.96 -41.88 86.46
CA TYR A 349 72.22 -41.23 86.03
C TYR A 349 72.95 -40.45 87.13
N GLU A 350 72.26 -39.91 88.14
CA GLU A 350 72.93 -39.22 89.26
C GLU A 350 73.82 -40.14 90.11
N ARG A 351 73.53 -41.46 90.15
CA ARG A 351 74.41 -42.47 90.79
C ARG A 351 75.63 -42.82 89.94
N ASP A 352 75.45 -42.92 88.62
CA ASP A 352 76.51 -43.29 87.67
C ASP A 352 77.50 -42.14 87.38
N ILE A 353 77.08 -40.87 87.56
CA ILE A 353 77.90 -39.66 87.35
C ILE A 353 79.06 -39.53 88.38
N ASN A 354 78.94 -40.13 89.57
CA ASN A 354 79.98 -40.06 90.61
C ASN A 354 81.17 -41.02 90.34
N ASP A 355 80.93 -42.13 89.65
CA ASP A 355 81.96 -43.12 89.28
C ASP A 355 82.57 -42.87 87.90
N LYS A 356 81.87 -42.17 86.99
CA LYS A 356 82.34 -41.94 85.61
C LYS A 356 83.01 -40.59 85.33
N ASN A 357 83.07 -39.68 86.31
CA ASN A 357 83.86 -38.43 86.24
C ASN A 357 85.39 -38.64 86.30
N SER A 358 85.86 -39.87 86.60
CA SER A 358 87.28 -40.25 86.56
C SER A 358 87.80 -40.52 85.14
N ASP A 359 86.94 -40.97 84.22
CA ASP A 359 87.42 -41.70 83.04
C ASP A 359 87.14 -41.04 81.68
N TYR A 360 86.40 -39.92 81.62
CA TYR A 360 85.92 -39.37 80.34
C TYR A 360 86.32 -37.90 80.03
N GLU A 361 87.40 -37.41 80.64
CA GLU A 361 88.23 -36.31 80.08
C GLU A 361 88.96 -36.73 78.78
N LYS A 362 88.82 -37.99 78.33
CA LYS A 362 89.62 -38.53 77.22
C LYS A 362 88.97 -38.59 75.84
N GLU A 363 87.64 -38.55 75.70
CA GLU A 363 87.06 -38.87 74.38
C GLU A 363 85.95 -37.91 73.93
N LYS A 364 86.14 -36.62 74.21
CA LYS A 364 85.52 -35.52 73.47
C LYS A 364 86.12 -35.43 72.05
N SER A 365 85.69 -36.29 71.12
CA SER A 365 85.66 -35.96 69.68
C SER A 365 84.89 -36.99 68.81
N ALA A 366 83.61 -36.73 68.53
CA ALA A 366 83.01 -36.79 67.17
C ALA A 366 81.46 -36.66 67.20
N ALA A 367 80.94 -35.76 66.34
CA ALA A 367 79.61 -35.13 66.28
C ALA A 367 78.35 -35.97 65.92
N GLU A 368 77.21 -35.50 66.47
CA GLU A 368 75.87 -35.17 65.90
C GLU A 368 74.97 -36.19 65.15
N GLY A 369 73.68 -36.17 65.56
CA GLY A 369 72.57 -35.99 64.59
C GLY A 369 71.22 -36.64 64.94
N SER A 370 70.15 -35.83 64.98
CA SER A 370 68.83 -36.29 64.50
C SER A 370 68.01 -35.14 63.91
N LYS A 371 68.11 -35.02 62.58
CA LYS A 371 67.42 -34.06 61.69
C LYS A 371 66.17 -34.67 61.03
N SER A 372 65.65 -35.81 61.50
CA SER A 372 64.63 -36.57 60.75
C SER A 372 63.18 -36.19 61.08
N LEU A 373 62.88 -35.73 62.30
CA LEU A 373 61.48 -35.49 62.72
C LEU A 373 60.91 -34.13 62.30
N ASN A 374 61.73 -33.07 62.33
CA ASN A 374 61.30 -31.73 61.93
C ASN A 374 61.06 -31.59 60.41
N LYS A 375 61.62 -32.49 59.59
CA LYS A 375 61.42 -32.45 58.13
C LYS A 375 60.06 -33.02 57.71
N GLN A 376 59.54 -34.00 58.44
CA GLN A 376 58.22 -34.58 58.17
C GLN A 376 57.09 -33.64 58.58
N LEU A 377 57.26 -32.90 59.68
CA LEU A 377 56.28 -31.91 60.14
C LEU A 377 56.17 -30.73 59.17
N THR A 378 57.31 -30.20 58.68
CA THR A 378 57.31 -29.13 57.68
C THR A 378 56.76 -29.59 56.32
N ASP A 379 56.91 -30.86 55.96
CA ASP A 379 56.41 -31.40 54.68
C ASP A 379 54.89 -31.63 54.69
N ILE A 380 54.31 -31.93 55.86
CA ILE A 380 52.85 -32.04 56.01
C ILE A 380 52.21 -30.65 56.04
N ASP A 381 52.82 -29.70 56.75
CA ASP A 381 52.28 -28.34 56.88
C ASP A 381 52.35 -27.56 55.55
N THR A 382 53.42 -27.78 54.77
CA THR A 382 53.53 -27.24 53.39
C THR A 382 52.52 -27.88 52.44
N LYS A 383 52.18 -29.17 52.59
CA LYS A 383 51.10 -29.80 51.80
C LYS A 383 49.72 -29.28 52.19
N LEU A 384 49.49 -29.02 53.47
CA LEU A 384 48.22 -28.54 53.99
C LEU A 384 47.94 -27.10 53.51
N THR A 385 48.95 -26.22 53.62
CA THR A 385 48.88 -24.86 53.07
C THR A 385 48.73 -24.85 51.55
N ALA A 386 49.40 -25.76 50.82
CA ALA A 386 49.22 -25.91 49.38
C ALA A 386 47.77 -26.32 49.01
N ILE A 387 47.18 -27.29 49.71
CA ILE A 387 45.80 -27.74 49.47
C ILE A 387 44.79 -26.62 49.79
N GLN A 388 44.99 -25.89 50.89
CA GLN A 388 44.13 -24.76 51.26
C GLN A 388 44.20 -23.62 50.23
N SER A 389 45.39 -23.30 49.72
CA SER A 389 45.55 -22.32 48.64
C SER A 389 44.85 -22.78 47.37
N SER A 390 44.96 -24.07 47.02
CA SER A 390 44.29 -24.64 45.85
C SER A 390 42.76 -24.64 45.98
N MET A 391 42.21 -24.88 47.17
CA MET A 391 40.77 -24.77 47.44
C MET A 391 40.27 -23.33 47.31
N TYR A 392 41.04 -22.35 47.80
CA TYR A 392 40.71 -20.94 47.65
C TYR A 392 40.69 -20.52 46.18
N ASP A 393 41.71 -20.91 45.41
CA ASP A 393 41.78 -20.66 43.97
C ASP A 393 40.63 -21.32 43.20
N LEU A 394 40.31 -22.58 43.52
CA LEU A 394 39.15 -23.29 42.94
C LEU A 394 37.82 -22.59 43.26
N THR A 395 37.68 -22.01 44.45
CA THR A 395 36.47 -21.28 44.86
C THR A 395 36.33 -19.96 44.09
N ILE A 396 37.44 -19.24 43.91
CA ILE A 396 37.48 -18.03 43.05
C ILE A 396 37.12 -18.41 41.61
N GLN A 397 37.70 -19.48 41.08
CA GLN A 397 37.41 -19.96 39.72
C GLN A 397 35.95 -20.39 39.55
N LEU A 398 35.37 -21.05 40.56
CA LEU A 398 33.95 -21.44 40.56
C LEU A 398 33.05 -20.21 40.55
N GLY A 399 33.32 -19.21 41.39
CA GLY A 399 32.58 -17.95 41.40
C GLY A 399 32.68 -17.20 40.07
N ALA A 400 33.88 -17.12 39.49
CA ALA A 400 34.10 -16.53 38.17
C ALA A 400 33.36 -17.29 37.05
N ALA A 401 33.34 -18.63 37.12
CA ALA A 401 32.62 -19.47 36.17
C ALA A 401 31.09 -19.32 36.30
N GLN A 402 30.57 -19.23 37.53
CA GLN A 402 29.15 -18.99 37.80
C GLN A 402 28.69 -17.62 37.31
N GLN A 403 29.50 -16.57 37.54
CA GLN A 403 29.20 -15.24 37.02
C GLN A 403 29.20 -15.23 35.49
N LYS A 404 30.21 -15.83 34.85
CA LYS A 404 30.25 -15.99 33.38
C LYS A 404 29.04 -16.75 32.85
N LEU A 405 28.57 -17.80 33.55
CA LEU A 405 27.38 -18.54 33.16
C LEU A 405 26.13 -17.66 33.21
N LYS A 406 25.97 -16.87 34.28
CA LYS A 406 24.85 -15.93 34.45
C LYS A 406 24.85 -14.85 33.37
N ASP A 407 26.01 -14.30 33.07
CA ASP A 407 26.20 -13.33 32.00
C ASP A 407 25.85 -13.95 30.64
N CYS A 408 26.29 -15.19 30.38
CA CYS A 408 26.00 -15.92 29.14
C CYS A 408 24.50 -16.22 28.97
N ILE A 409 23.79 -16.56 30.05
CA ILE A 409 22.32 -16.74 30.04
C ILE A 409 21.62 -15.40 29.71
N SER A 410 22.06 -14.30 30.34
CA SER A 410 21.48 -12.98 30.09
C SER A 410 21.72 -12.51 28.64
N ALA A 411 22.93 -12.72 28.13
CA ALA A 411 23.32 -12.42 26.76
C ALA A 411 22.52 -13.27 25.76
N LYS A 412 22.28 -14.56 26.05
CA LYS A 412 21.42 -15.43 25.23
C LYS A 412 19.99 -14.92 25.15
N LYS A 413 19.42 -14.48 26.29
CA LYS A 413 18.07 -13.89 26.34
C LYS A 413 18.00 -12.59 25.52
N GLN A 414 18.97 -11.70 25.69
CA GLN A 414 19.06 -10.46 24.91
C GLN A 414 19.24 -10.73 23.41
N THR A 415 20.07 -11.70 23.05
CA THR A 415 20.30 -12.12 21.67
C THR A 415 19.02 -12.64 21.03
N SER A 416 18.21 -13.42 21.77
CA SER A 416 16.91 -13.90 21.29
C SER A 416 15.95 -12.75 20.97
N VAL A 417 15.87 -11.74 21.85
CA VAL A 417 15.02 -10.55 21.64
C VAL A 417 15.51 -9.72 20.46
N LEU A 418 16.83 -9.49 20.38
CA LEU A 418 17.46 -8.77 19.27
C LEU A 418 17.27 -9.50 17.94
N MET A 419 17.40 -10.83 17.90
CA MET A 419 17.16 -11.64 16.70
C MET A 419 15.72 -11.50 16.20
N GLN A 420 14.75 -11.48 17.12
CA GLN A 420 13.36 -11.29 16.74
C GLN A 420 13.11 -9.88 16.18
N SER A 421 13.68 -8.84 16.82
CA SER A 421 13.61 -7.47 16.31
C SER A 421 14.30 -7.31 14.94
N VAL A 422 15.47 -7.94 14.76
CA VAL A 422 16.17 -7.97 13.47
C VAL A 422 15.33 -8.67 12.41
N HIS A 423 14.65 -9.76 12.74
CA HIS A 423 13.79 -10.46 11.80
C HIS A 423 12.60 -9.58 11.34
N GLU A 424 11.92 -8.94 12.28
CA GLU A 424 10.80 -8.02 11.99
C GLU A 424 11.25 -6.83 11.15
N LEU A 425 12.36 -6.18 11.52
CA LEU A 425 12.93 -5.06 10.78
C LEU A 425 13.44 -5.48 9.40
N SER A 426 14.04 -6.65 9.27
CA SER A 426 14.52 -7.17 7.98
C SER A 426 13.37 -7.49 7.05
N HIS A 427 12.27 -8.04 7.56
CA HIS A 427 11.07 -8.28 6.77
C HIS A 427 10.47 -6.95 6.28
N ALA A 428 10.35 -5.95 7.16
CA ALA A 428 9.89 -4.62 6.77
C ALA A 428 10.83 -3.97 5.73
N ALA A 429 12.15 -4.08 5.92
CA ALA A 429 13.15 -3.56 4.97
C ALA A 429 13.04 -4.25 3.60
N ALA A 430 12.81 -5.56 3.55
CA ALA A 430 12.60 -6.29 2.31
C ALA A 430 11.34 -5.80 1.55
N ILE A 431 10.24 -5.54 2.28
CA ILE A 431 9.04 -4.94 1.69
C ILE A 431 9.35 -3.54 1.16
N TYR A 432 10.03 -2.70 1.94
CA TYR A 432 10.36 -1.34 1.50
C TYR A 432 11.30 -1.31 0.31
N GLU A 433 12.29 -2.20 0.22
CA GLU A 433 13.14 -2.33 -0.98
C GLU A 433 12.33 -2.78 -2.20
N THR A 434 11.38 -3.71 -2.01
CA THR A 434 10.48 -4.12 -3.09
C THR A 434 9.63 -2.94 -3.57
N LEU A 435 9.05 -2.16 -2.65
CA LEU A 435 8.27 -0.97 -2.99
C LEU A 435 9.14 0.11 -3.65
N LYS A 436 10.35 0.34 -3.14
CA LYS A 436 11.30 1.29 -3.72
C LYS A 436 11.70 0.91 -5.14
N ALA A 437 11.93 -0.37 -5.41
CA ALA A 437 12.16 -0.87 -6.76
C ALA A 437 10.92 -0.70 -7.65
N ALA A 438 9.73 -1.05 -7.14
CA ALA A 438 8.47 -0.96 -7.85
C ALA A 438 8.08 0.50 -8.20
N PHE A 439 8.37 1.47 -7.35
CA PHE A 439 8.10 2.90 -7.59
C PHE A 439 9.34 3.68 -8.05
N SER A 440 10.41 2.99 -8.42
CA SER A 440 11.62 3.61 -8.97
C SER A 440 11.35 4.21 -10.36
N LYS A 441 12.34 4.95 -10.87
CA LYS A 441 12.31 5.52 -12.22
C LYS A 441 12.17 4.47 -13.31
N ASP A 442 12.53 3.21 -13.03
CA ASP A 442 12.47 2.07 -13.95
C ASP A 442 11.38 1.06 -13.55
N GLY A 443 10.55 1.40 -12.55
CA GLY A 443 9.53 0.53 -11.98
C GLY A 443 8.18 0.59 -12.72
N ILE A 444 7.09 0.46 -11.95
CA ILE A 444 5.70 0.50 -12.42
C ILE A 444 5.43 1.75 -13.29
N PRO A 445 5.82 2.98 -12.93
CA PRO A 445 5.55 4.15 -13.77
C PRO A 445 6.18 4.05 -15.17
N HIS A 446 7.43 3.58 -15.24
CA HIS A 446 8.11 3.37 -16.52
C HIS A 446 7.46 2.26 -17.34
N ASN A 447 7.08 1.15 -16.70
CA ASN A 447 6.37 0.06 -17.36
C ASN A 447 5.00 0.48 -17.90
N ILE A 448 4.25 1.33 -17.17
CA ILE A 448 2.99 1.89 -17.65
C ILE A 448 3.22 2.70 -18.92
N ILE A 449 4.19 3.63 -18.90
CA ILE A 449 4.54 4.45 -20.07
C ILE A 449 4.93 3.55 -21.24
N ARG A 450 5.87 2.61 -21.02
CA ARG A 450 6.33 1.67 -22.05
C ARG A 450 5.21 0.82 -22.64
N SER A 451 4.24 0.40 -21.83
CA SER A 451 3.11 -0.40 -22.30
C SER A 451 2.13 0.40 -23.16
N MET A 452 2.01 1.71 -22.93
CA MET A 452 1.10 2.60 -23.65
C MET A 452 1.71 3.14 -24.95
N LEU A 453 3.05 3.18 -25.06
CA LEU A 453 3.71 3.77 -26.22
C LEU A 453 3.44 3.10 -27.57
N PRO A 454 3.40 1.75 -27.69
CA PRO A 454 3.02 1.10 -28.95
C PRO A 454 1.61 1.48 -29.41
N LEU A 455 0.67 1.56 -28.45
CA LEU A 455 -0.69 1.98 -28.72
C LEU A 455 -0.73 3.45 -29.17
N LEU A 456 -0.05 4.33 -28.43
CA LEU A 456 0.08 5.74 -28.78
C LEU A 456 0.69 5.95 -30.17
N THR A 457 1.78 5.24 -30.47
CA THR A 457 2.47 5.27 -31.76
C THR A 457 1.54 4.84 -32.89
N THR A 458 0.81 3.73 -32.71
CA THR A 458 -0.10 3.19 -33.72
C THR A 458 -1.26 4.14 -33.98
N THR A 459 -1.91 4.64 -32.92
CA THR A 459 -3.03 5.56 -33.03
C THR A 459 -2.58 6.87 -33.67
N ALA A 460 -1.47 7.45 -33.21
CA ALA A 460 -0.95 8.70 -33.74
C ALA A 460 -0.53 8.58 -35.22
N ASN A 461 0.08 7.47 -35.63
CA ASN A 461 0.42 7.20 -37.03
C ASN A 461 -0.80 6.98 -37.91
N THR A 462 -1.88 6.43 -37.37
CA THR A 462 -3.15 6.32 -38.08
C THR A 462 -3.71 7.71 -38.41
N ILE A 463 -3.67 8.63 -37.45
CA ILE A 463 -4.13 10.02 -37.63
C ILE A 463 -3.20 10.76 -38.62
N LEU A 464 -1.90 10.70 -38.35
CA LEU A 464 -0.89 11.41 -39.14
C LEU A 464 -0.85 10.91 -40.59
N GLY A 465 -1.01 9.60 -40.80
CA GLY A 465 -1.07 9.00 -42.13
C GLY A 465 -2.26 9.51 -42.93
N GLN A 466 -3.43 9.69 -42.32
CA GLN A 466 -4.61 10.25 -42.99
C GLN A 466 -4.40 11.72 -43.38
N MET A 467 -3.78 12.51 -42.52
CA MET A 467 -3.50 13.94 -42.76
C MET A 467 -2.39 14.19 -43.80
N THR A 468 -1.56 13.18 -44.08
CA THR A 468 -0.37 13.31 -44.94
C THR A 468 -0.41 12.41 -46.18
N GLY A 469 -1.47 11.61 -46.34
CA GLY A 469 -1.57 10.61 -47.39
C GLY A 469 -0.51 9.50 -47.26
N GLY A 470 -0.11 9.16 -46.04
CA GLY A 470 0.87 8.11 -45.73
C GLY A 470 2.34 8.52 -45.92
N LYS A 471 2.63 9.80 -46.14
CA LYS A 471 4.00 10.29 -46.38
C LYS A 471 4.82 10.48 -45.09
N MET A 472 4.16 10.58 -43.94
CA MET A 472 4.80 10.82 -42.65
C MET A 472 4.41 9.75 -41.62
N GLY A 473 5.33 9.50 -40.70
CA GLY A 473 5.14 8.71 -39.49
C GLY A 473 5.82 9.36 -38.30
N MET A 474 5.48 8.90 -37.11
CA MET A 474 5.97 9.38 -35.83
C MET A 474 6.30 8.17 -34.96
N GLU A 475 7.40 8.29 -34.22
CA GLU A 475 7.87 7.28 -33.28
C GLU A 475 8.18 7.95 -31.95
N PHE A 476 7.72 7.32 -30.87
CA PHE A 476 7.99 7.77 -29.50
C PHE A 476 9.07 6.88 -28.90
N ILE A 477 10.22 7.47 -28.59
CA ILE A 477 11.41 6.75 -28.12
C ILE A 477 11.65 7.12 -26.66
N THR A 478 11.82 6.10 -25.81
CA THR A 478 12.06 6.29 -24.37
C THR A 478 13.52 6.39 -23.98
N ASP A 479 14.42 6.01 -24.90
CA ASP A 479 15.80 5.73 -24.57
C ASP A 479 16.72 6.62 -25.42
N LYS A 480 17.22 7.69 -24.80
CA LYS A 480 18.27 8.51 -25.40
C LYS A 480 19.62 8.07 -24.87
N ILE A 481 20.46 7.50 -25.74
CA ILE A 481 21.86 7.26 -25.43
C ILE A 481 22.58 8.62 -25.44
N LEU A 482 22.92 9.14 -24.25
CA LEU A 482 23.72 10.36 -24.14
C LEU A 482 25.13 10.13 -24.70
N LYS A 483 25.49 10.88 -25.75
CA LYS A 483 26.81 10.79 -26.41
C LYS A 483 28.01 11.08 -25.50
N SER A 484 27.82 11.64 -24.30
CA SER A 484 28.91 11.96 -23.36
C SER A 484 29.19 10.87 -22.31
N ASN A 485 28.34 9.85 -22.19
CA ASN A 485 28.59 8.69 -21.33
C ASN A 485 27.76 7.51 -21.88
N SER A 486 28.40 6.65 -22.67
CA SER A 486 27.84 5.53 -23.45
C SER A 486 27.17 4.40 -22.65
N ARG A 487 26.77 4.65 -21.39
CA ARG A 487 26.10 3.66 -20.51
C ARG A 487 24.94 4.21 -19.68
N LYS A 488 24.61 5.51 -19.77
CA LYS A 488 23.49 6.07 -19.01
C LYS A 488 22.31 6.33 -19.94
N GLU A 489 21.48 5.31 -20.10
CA GLU A 489 20.12 5.47 -20.62
C GLU A 489 19.38 6.37 -19.64
N VAL A 490 18.95 7.55 -20.12
CA VAL A 490 18.08 8.42 -19.35
C VAL A 490 16.68 8.17 -19.89
N PRO A 491 15.70 7.83 -19.05
CA PRO A 491 14.32 7.69 -19.48
C PRO A 491 13.82 9.06 -19.93
N THR A 492 13.75 9.28 -21.22
CA THR A 492 13.27 10.51 -21.85
C THR A 492 12.31 10.15 -22.96
N LEU A 493 11.16 10.78 -23.03
CA LEU A 493 10.23 10.60 -24.13
C LEU A 493 10.59 11.58 -25.25
N ASP A 494 11.37 11.12 -26.23
CA ASP A 494 11.69 11.85 -27.45
C ASP A 494 10.70 11.47 -28.58
N ILE A 495 10.35 12.43 -29.43
CA ILE A 495 9.46 12.23 -30.57
C ILE A 495 10.26 12.40 -31.86
N ILE A 496 10.31 11.34 -32.68
CA ILE A 496 10.96 11.34 -33.98
C ILE A 496 9.89 11.32 -35.08
N ILE A 497 10.07 12.16 -36.10
CA ILE A 497 9.17 12.23 -37.25
C ILE A 497 9.89 11.67 -38.48
N ASN A 498 9.33 10.59 -39.00
CA ASN A 498 9.77 9.87 -40.18
C ASN A 498 9.02 10.41 -41.41
N GLU A 499 9.72 10.60 -42.52
CA GLU A 499 9.11 11.06 -43.77
C GLU A 499 9.63 10.20 -44.92
N TYR A 500 8.74 9.80 -45.83
CA TYR A 500 9.10 8.92 -46.94
C TYR A 500 10.18 9.57 -47.83
N GLY A 501 11.36 8.94 -47.88
CA GLY A 501 12.50 9.41 -48.68
C GLY A 501 13.40 10.47 -48.02
N LYS A 502 13.20 10.80 -46.73
CA LYS A 502 14.10 11.67 -45.96
C LYS A 502 14.56 10.99 -44.67
N ASP A 503 15.60 11.54 -44.06
CA ASP A 503 16.09 11.08 -42.75
C ASP A 503 15.06 11.35 -41.64
N SER A 504 15.01 10.43 -40.68
CA SER A 504 14.28 10.56 -39.43
C SER A 504 14.86 11.70 -38.60
N LEU A 505 14.05 12.74 -38.37
CA LEU A 505 14.48 13.93 -37.63
C LEU A 505 13.69 14.11 -36.33
N PRO A 506 14.31 14.63 -35.27
CA PRO A 506 13.59 15.01 -34.06
C PRO A 506 12.49 16.04 -34.36
N TYR A 507 11.38 15.99 -33.62
CA TYR A 507 10.26 16.93 -33.75
C TYR A 507 10.70 18.40 -33.88
N LEU A 508 11.64 18.84 -33.03
CA LEU A 508 12.13 20.22 -33.01
C LEU A 508 12.82 20.64 -34.32
N SER A 509 13.29 19.70 -35.13
CA SER A 509 14.02 19.93 -36.39
C SER A 509 13.14 19.93 -37.64
N LYS A 510 11.82 19.69 -37.51
CA LYS A 510 10.86 19.70 -38.62
C LYS A 510 10.31 21.11 -38.94
N SER A 511 9.73 21.26 -40.13
CA SER A 511 9.09 22.52 -40.58
C SER A 511 7.82 22.85 -39.78
N GLY A 512 7.32 24.09 -39.89
CA GLY A 512 6.12 24.55 -39.16
C GLY A 512 4.89 23.69 -39.41
N GLY A 513 4.53 23.48 -40.68
CA GLY A 513 3.39 22.63 -41.06
C GLY A 513 3.55 21.15 -40.68
N GLU A 514 4.75 20.59 -40.72
CA GLU A 514 5.02 19.21 -40.28
C GLU A 514 4.88 19.07 -38.75
N LYS A 515 5.38 20.06 -37.99
CA LYS A 515 5.22 20.10 -36.53
C LYS A 515 3.77 20.16 -36.14
N VAL A 516 2.96 20.95 -36.84
CA VAL A 516 1.51 21.04 -36.62
C VAL A 516 0.84 19.69 -36.76
N LYS A 517 1.04 19.01 -37.90
CA LYS A 517 0.38 17.73 -38.17
C LYS A 517 0.82 16.66 -37.17
N ALA A 518 2.10 16.64 -36.81
CA ALA A 518 2.64 15.74 -35.79
C ALA A 518 2.07 16.03 -34.40
N SER A 519 2.06 17.29 -33.96
CA SER A 519 1.54 17.70 -32.65
C SER A 519 0.04 17.42 -32.51
N LEU A 520 -0.76 17.75 -33.53
CA LEU A 520 -2.19 17.51 -33.52
C LEU A 520 -2.51 16.00 -33.52
N SER A 521 -1.75 15.21 -34.29
CA SER A 521 -1.85 13.75 -34.27
C SER A 521 -1.51 13.15 -32.91
N ALA A 522 -0.47 13.67 -32.24
CA ALA A 522 -0.11 13.24 -30.89
C ALA A 522 -1.20 13.61 -29.86
N ILE A 523 -1.69 14.85 -29.87
CA ILE A 523 -2.74 15.31 -28.94
C ILE A 523 -4.02 14.50 -29.11
N LEU A 524 -4.45 14.29 -30.36
CA LEU A 524 -5.68 13.54 -30.64
C LEU A 524 -5.52 12.06 -30.33
N SER A 525 -4.35 11.46 -30.55
CA SER A 525 -4.12 10.08 -30.16
C SER A 525 -4.23 9.88 -28.65
N LEU A 526 -3.73 10.83 -27.84
CA LEU A 526 -3.92 10.83 -26.39
C LEU A 526 -5.40 10.99 -26.01
N ALA A 527 -6.09 11.92 -26.68
CA ALA A 527 -7.50 12.16 -26.46
C ALA A 527 -8.35 10.92 -26.80
N GLU A 528 -8.07 10.25 -27.92
CA GLU A 528 -8.73 9.03 -28.37
C GLU A 528 -8.48 7.86 -27.41
N ILE A 529 -7.23 7.63 -27.00
CA ILE A 529 -6.88 6.58 -26.03
C ILE A 529 -7.60 6.79 -24.70
N LYS A 530 -7.63 8.03 -24.20
CA LYS A 530 -8.33 8.38 -22.95
C LYS A 530 -9.85 8.23 -23.09
N SER A 531 -10.42 8.70 -24.20
CA SER A 531 -11.85 8.62 -24.49
C SER A 531 -12.30 7.16 -24.61
N SER A 532 -11.52 6.32 -25.29
CA SER A 532 -11.78 4.89 -25.45
C SER A 532 -11.73 4.14 -24.11
N GLN A 533 -10.75 4.41 -23.25
CA GLN A 533 -10.67 3.81 -21.91
C GLN A 533 -11.85 4.21 -21.00
N ALA A 534 -12.39 5.42 -21.18
CA ALA A 534 -13.52 5.93 -20.40
C ALA A 534 -14.90 5.54 -20.98
N GLY A 535 -14.96 4.94 -22.17
CA GLY A 535 -16.21 4.65 -22.88
C GLY A 535 -16.96 5.91 -23.36
N ILE A 536 -16.26 7.05 -23.43
CA ILE A 536 -16.82 8.34 -23.83
C ILE A 536 -16.41 8.60 -25.29
N GLN A 537 -17.23 9.35 -26.04
CA GLN A 537 -16.85 9.85 -27.37
C GLN A 537 -16.28 11.27 -27.28
N LEU A 538 -15.31 11.58 -28.14
CA LEU A 538 -14.74 12.92 -28.27
C LEU A 538 -15.83 13.91 -28.72
N GLY A 539 -16.22 14.82 -27.83
CA GLY A 539 -17.33 15.76 -28.05
C GLY A 539 -16.90 17.11 -28.62
N MET A 540 -15.92 17.77 -27.99
CA MET A 540 -15.45 19.10 -28.41
C MET A 540 -13.92 19.26 -28.32
N LEU A 541 -13.34 19.99 -29.28
CA LEU A 541 -11.95 20.44 -29.33
C LEU A 541 -11.93 21.96 -29.36
N PHE A 542 -11.32 22.57 -28.34
CA PHE A 542 -11.07 24.01 -28.28
C PHE A 542 -9.63 24.30 -28.69
N ILE A 543 -9.47 25.29 -29.55
CA ILE A 543 -8.18 25.77 -30.03
C ILE A 543 -8.16 27.26 -29.76
N ASP A 544 -7.30 27.67 -28.82
CA ASP A 544 -7.12 29.08 -28.48
C ASP A 544 -5.83 29.57 -29.13
N GLU A 545 -5.95 30.48 -30.09
CA GLU A 545 -4.86 31.08 -30.88
C GLU A 545 -3.82 30.05 -31.33
N PRO A 546 -4.04 29.35 -32.47
CA PRO A 546 -3.06 28.40 -32.96
C PRO A 546 -1.69 29.08 -33.10
N PRO A 547 -0.59 28.33 -32.90
CA PRO A 547 0.75 28.90 -32.95
C PRO A 547 0.96 29.70 -34.24
N PHE A 548 1.76 30.76 -34.20
CA PHE A 548 2.11 31.56 -35.38
C PHE A 548 2.72 30.65 -36.46
N LEU A 549 1.91 30.32 -37.45
CA LEU A 549 2.27 29.53 -38.61
C LEU A 549 2.39 30.48 -39.81
N ASP A 550 3.22 30.09 -40.77
CA ASP A 550 3.20 30.67 -42.10
C ASP A 550 1.86 30.37 -42.80
N GLU A 551 1.55 31.09 -43.88
CA GLU A 551 0.32 30.92 -44.68
C GLU A 551 0.10 29.43 -45.06
N ASP A 552 1.17 28.76 -45.50
CA ASP A 552 1.18 27.31 -45.80
C ASP A 552 0.91 26.44 -44.55
N GLY A 553 1.39 26.85 -43.39
CA GLY A 553 1.18 26.18 -42.12
C GLY A 553 -0.25 26.33 -41.58
N ILE A 554 -0.87 27.49 -41.77
CA ILE A 554 -2.29 27.74 -41.42
C ILE A 554 -3.21 26.89 -42.30
N GLN A 555 -2.96 26.85 -43.61
CA GLN A 555 -3.69 25.97 -44.52
C GLN A 555 -3.55 24.50 -44.11
N ALA A 556 -2.31 24.07 -43.83
CA ALA A 556 -2.05 22.72 -43.34
C ALA A 556 -2.73 22.40 -42.00
N TYR A 557 -2.94 23.41 -41.14
CA TYR A 557 -3.65 23.29 -39.85
C TYR A 557 -5.16 23.14 -40.06
N CYS A 558 -5.76 23.93 -40.96
CA CYS A 558 -7.18 23.82 -41.30
C CYS A 558 -7.52 22.50 -41.99
N ASP A 559 -6.73 22.09 -42.99
CA ASP A 559 -6.90 20.81 -43.70
C ASP A 559 -6.81 19.61 -42.74
N ALA A 560 -5.89 19.72 -41.79
CA ALA A 560 -5.73 18.79 -40.69
C ALA A 560 -7.01 18.67 -39.86
N LEU A 561 -7.55 19.80 -39.37
CA LEU A 561 -8.78 19.83 -38.58
C LEU A 561 -10.00 19.29 -39.33
N GLU A 562 -10.13 19.62 -40.62
CA GLU A 562 -11.20 19.08 -41.47
C GLU A 562 -11.09 17.56 -41.62
N THR A 563 -9.89 17.04 -41.86
CA THR A 563 -9.63 15.59 -41.93
C THR A 563 -10.02 14.90 -40.62
N ILE A 564 -9.74 15.54 -39.49
CA ILE A 564 -10.07 15.03 -38.15
C ILE A 564 -11.58 15.06 -37.91
N GLN A 565 -12.26 16.16 -38.27
CA GLN A 565 -13.71 16.28 -38.16
C GLN A 565 -14.45 15.24 -39.03
N HIS A 566 -13.90 14.91 -40.20
CA HIS A 566 -14.40 13.80 -41.01
C HIS A 566 -14.24 12.43 -40.33
N ARG A 567 -13.12 12.19 -39.65
CA ARG A 567 -12.88 10.94 -38.92
C ARG A 567 -13.79 10.82 -37.69
N TYR A 568 -14.04 11.91 -36.98
CA TYR A 568 -14.88 11.95 -35.79
C TYR A 568 -16.09 12.85 -36.01
N SER A 569 -17.15 12.29 -36.60
CA SER A 569 -18.37 13.05 -36.95
C SER A 569 -19.08 13.71 -35.76
N GLY A 570 -18.85 13.20 -34.54
CA GLY A 570 -19.34 13.79 -33.28
C GLY A 570 -18.47 14.93 -32.72
N LEU A 571 -17.26 15.12 -33.23
CA LEU A 571 -16.32 16.12 -32.73
C LEU A 571 -16.69 17.52 -33.24
N LYS A 572 -16.95 18.45 -32.32
CA LYS A 572 -17.08 19.87 -32.63
C LYS A 572 -15.74 20.57 -32.41
N VAL A 573 -15.25 21.27 -33.44
CA VAL A 573 -14.02 22.05 -33.34
C VAL A 573 -14.40 23.52 -33.18
N MET A 574 -13.93 24.16 -32.13
CA MET A 574 -14.05 25.60 -31.90
C MET A 574 -12.65 26.19 -31.88
N ALA A 575 -12.38 27.12 -32.79
CA ALA A 575 -11.12 27.85 -32.85
C ALA A 575 -11.34 29.32 -32.55
N ILE A 576 -10.44 29.90 -31.75
CA ILE A 576 -10.33 31.32 -31.47
C ILE A 576 -9.09 31.79 -32.22
N THR A 577 -9.27 32.71 -33.16
CA THR A 577 -8.19 33.21 -34.01
C THR A 577 -8.51 34.63 -34.47
N HIS A 578 -7.47 35.43 -34.62
CA HIS A 578 -7.53 36.72 -35.30
C HIS A 578 -7.20 36.61 -36.80
N ASP A 579 -6.84 35.41 -37.27
CA ASP A 579 -6.47 35.15 -38.66
C ASP A 579 -7.72 35.02 -39.57
N PRO A 580 -7.84 35.88 -40.60
CA PRO A 580 -9.00 35.86 -41.50
C PRO A 580 -9.06 34.64 -42.43
N GLU A 581 -7.92 34.05 -42.80
CA GLU A 581 -7.88 32.86 -43.65
C GLU A 581 -8.39 31.63 -42.89
N MET A 582 -7.98 31.49 -41.63
CA MET A 582 -8.50 30.44 -40.77
C MET A 582 -10.00 30.63 -40.53
N LYS A 583 -10.46 31.85 -40.25
CA LYS A 583 -11.89 32.15 -40.06
C LYS A 583 -12.73 31.72 -41.26
N ALA A 584 -12.25 31.95 -42.49
CA ALA A 584 -12.96 31.59 -43.72
C ALA A 584 -13.13 30.07 -43.93
N ARG A 585 -12.34 29.23 -43.25
CA ARG A 585 -12.43 27.76 -43.33
C ARG A 585 -13.51 27.18 -42.42
N PHE A 586 -14.05 27.94 -41.47
CA PHE A 586 -15.13 27.49 -40.60
C PHE A 586 -16.49 27.93 -41.14
N PRO A 587 -17.50 27.05 -41.16
CA PRO A 587 -18.82 27.35 -41.71
C PRO A 587 -19.67 28.28 -40.82
N GLN A 588 -19.27 28.49 -39.56
CA GLN A 588 -19.94 29.33 -38.58
C GLN A 588 -18.88 30.16 -37.85
N SER A 589 -19.18 31.42 -37.56
CA SER A 589 -18.25 32.28 -36.84
C SER A 589 -18.94 33.11 -35.75
N ILE A 590 -18.22 33.33 -34.66
CA ILE A 590 -18.65 34.17 -33.54
C ILE A 590 -17.68 35.35 -33.48
N ASP A 591 -18.16 36.52 -33.87
CA ASP A 591 -17.38 37.74 -33.89
C ASP A 591 -17.59 38.55 -32.62
N ILE A 592 -16.47 39.04 -32.06
CA ILE A 592 -16.48 39.89 -30.87
C ILE A 592 -16.13 41.32 -31.31
N ILE A 593 -17.11 42.22 -31.22
CA ILE A 593 -16.96 43.63 -31.58
C ILE A 593 -16.83 44.44 -30.29
N LYS A 594 -15.80 45.28 -30.20
CA LYS A 594 -15.62 46.21 -29.07
C LYS A 594 -16.15 47.59 -29.45
N ASP A 595 -16.99 48.16 -28.61
CA ASP A 595 -17.43 49.55 -28.70
C ASP A 595 -17.21 50.29 -27.37
N ASP A 596 -17.56 51.58 -27.31
CA ASP A 596 -17.39 52.42 -26.12
C ASP A 596 -18.26 51.99 -24.93
N THR A 597 -19.21 51.05 -25.12
CA THR A 597 -20.11 50.51 -24.10
C THR A 597 -19.74 49.11 -23.63
N GLY A 598 -18.83 48.41 -24.32
CA GLY A 598 -18.33 47.09 -23.95
C GLY A 598 -17.95 46.20 -25.13
N SER A 599 -17.86 44.89 -24.88
CA SER A 599 -17.67 43.88 -25.92
C SER A 599 -19.01 43.21 -26.23
N HIS A 600 -19.41 43.21 -27.50
CA HIS A 600 -20.64 42.59 -27.99
C HIS A 600 -20.33 41.38 -28.85
N VAL A 601 -21.24 40.40 -28.84
CA VAL A 601 -21.12 39.15 -29.60
C VAL A 601 -22.07 39.19 -30.80
N LEU A 602 -21.53 38.96 -31.99
CA LEU A 602 -22.25 38.79 -33.24
C LEU A 602 -22.05 37.34 -33.73
N MET A 603 -23.12 36.62 -34.06
CA MET A 603 -23.04 35.27 -34.59
C MET A 603 -23.48 35.28 -36.07
N GLU A 604 -22.64 34.72 -36.95
CA GLU A 604 -22.93 34.49 -38.37
C GLU A 604 -23.00 33.00 -38.72
#